data_AF-A0A1C7MW07-F1
#
_entry.id   AF-A0A1C7MW07-F1
#
_cell.length_a   1.000
_cell.length_b   1.000
_cell.length_c   1.000
_cell.angle_alpha   90.00
_cell.angle_beta   90.00
_cell.angle_gamma   90.00
#
_symmetry.space_group_name_H-M   'P 1'
#
loop_
_entity.id
_entity.type
_entity.pdbx_description
1 polymer ?
#
loop_
_entity_poly.entity_id
_entity_poly.type
_entity_poly.pdbx_seq_one_letter_code
_entity_poly.pdbx_strand_id
1 'polypeptide(L)'
;MKTGSLLSMKNQYLQFQDNVASVNKSCCSIHQIISDSDADQFLTSLSHLPPVVESLVATIASKRNEYPEVPNLTILLGMNGVDIANNEMHDCFTKFTPASRNSTLQAYHDLVHTTLYSAADNYPV
;
A
#
# COMPACT_ATOMS: atom_id res chain seq x y z
N MET A 1 -18.43 23.52 -4.52
CA MET A 1 -17.01 23.67 -4.13
C MET A 1 -16.42 22.28 -3.91
N LYS A 2 -15.65 21.74 -4.87
CA LYS A 2 -15.02 20.39 -4.78
C LYS A 2 -13.48 20.44 -4.77
N THR A 3 -12.89 21.58 -5.10
CA THR A 3 -11.44 21.83 -5.14
C THR A 3 -10.76 21.66 -3.78
N GLY A 4 -11.42 22.00 -2.67
CA GLY A 4 -10.90 21.74 -1.32
C GLY A 4 -10.78 20.24 -1.00
N SER A 5 -11.69 19.42 -1.54
CA SER A 5 -11.69 17.96 -1.33
C SER A 5 -10.55 17.27 -2.07
N LEU A 6 -10.30 17.65 -3.33
CA LEU A 6 -9.18 17.09 -4.10
C LEU A 6 -7.81 17.48 -3.55
N LEU A 7 -7.65 18.73 -3.08
CA LEU A 7 -6.41 19.16 -2.41
C LEU A 7 -6.17 18.37 -1.12
N SER A 8 -7.22 18.14 -0.33
CA SER A 8 -7.14 17.29 0.87
C SER A 8 -6.74 15.85 0.52
N MET A 9 -7.34 15.25 -0.52
CA MET A 9 -6.99 13.90 -0.98
C MET A 9 -5.54 13.81 -1.45
N LYS A 10 -5.06 14.81 -2.20
CA LYS A 10 -3.65 14.88 -2.61
C LYS A 10 -2.72 14.97 -1.39
N ASN A 11 -3.04 15.79 -0.40
CA ASN A 11 -2.22 15.92 0.81
C ASN A 11 -2.19 14.63 1.63
N GLN A 12 -3.32 13.93 1.74
CA GLN A 12 -3.40 12.61 2.39
C GLN A 12 -2.57 11.57 1.64
N TYR A 13 -2.59 11.58 0.31
CA TYR A 13 -1.76 10.70 -0.51
C TYR A 13 -0.26 10.97 -0.30
N LEU A 14 0.15 12.25 -0.29
CA LEU A 14 1.55 12.62 -0.01
C LEU A 14 1.99 12.19 1.40
N GLN A 15 1.15 12.42 2.43
CA GLN A 15 1.42 11.94 3.78
C GLN A 15 1.52 10.41 3.85
N PHE A 16 0.69 9.69 3.11
CA PHE A 16 0.82 8.24 3.00
C PHE A 16 2.17 7.84 2.41
N GLN A 17 2.60 8.46 1.31
CA GLN A 17 3.91 8.19 0.72
C GLN A 17 5.05 8.47 1.69
N ASP A 18 5.01 9.60 2.41
CA ASP A 18 6.02 9.96 3.43
C ASP A 18 6.05 8.95 4.58
N ASN A 19 4.87 8.49 5.03
CA ASN A 19 4.78 7.48 6.09
C ASN A 19 5.35 6.15 5.63
N VAL A 20 5.06 5.70 4.41
CA VAL A 20 5.64 4.45 3.88
C VAL A 20 7.14 4.58 3.72
N ALA A 21 7.65 5.71 3.22
CA ALA A 21 9.09 5.96 3.13
C ALA A 21 9.76 5.94 4.52
N SER A 22 9.11 6.51 5.53
CA SER A 22 9.59 6.50 6.92
C SER A 22 9.61 5.08 7.53
N VAL A 23 8.56 4.30 7.30
CA VAL A 23 8.48 2.89 7.72
C VAL A 23 9.55 2.07 7.02
N ASN A 24 9.70 2.20 5.70
CA ASN A 24 10.78 1.57 4.94
C ASN A 24 12.13 1.91 5.55
N LYS A 25 12.46 3.19 5.71
CA LYS A 25 13.73 3.61 6.30
C LYS A 25 13.99 2.99 7.68
N SER A 26 12.96 2.89 8.52
CA SER A 26 13.06 2.33 9.87
C SER A 26 13.24 0.81 9.83
N CYS A 27 12.41 0.10 9.10
CA CYS A 27 12.41 -1.36 9.05
C CYS A 27 13.57 -1.93 8.23
N CYS A 28 13.99 -1.27 7.16
CA CYS A 28 15.18 -1.64 6.39
C CYS A 28 16.48 -1.48 7.20
N SER A 29 16.45 -0.77 8.34
CA SER A 29 17.61 -0.62 9.24
C SER A 29 17.74 -1.77 10.25
N ILE A 30 16.77 -2.67 10.32
CA ILE A 30 16.83 -3.89 11.15
C ILE A 30 17.70 -4.92 10.42
N HIS A 31 18.84 -5.26 11.00
CA HIS A 31 19.80 -6.20 10.41
C HIS A 31 19.80 -7.59 11.06
N GLN A 32 18.97 -7.79 12.09
CA GLN A 32 18.87 -9.03 12.84
C GLN A 32 17.50 -9.66 12.61
N ILE A 33 17.47 -10.97 12.40
CA ILE A 33 16.21 -11.72 12.32
C ILE A 33 15.54 -11.64 13.70
N ILE A 34 14.28 -11.20 13.72
CA ILE A 34 13.48 -11.08 14.95
C ILE A 34 13.01 -12.44 15.43
N SER A 35 12.52 -12.53 16.67
CA SER A 35 11.96 -13.79 17.18
C SER A 35 10.67 -14.17 16.45
N ASP A 36 10.31 -15.46 16.45
CA ASP A 36 9.04 -15.93 15.87
C ASP A 36 7.82 -15.22 16.51
N SER A 37 7.86 -14.95 17.82
CA SER A 37 6.77 -14.23 18.50
C SER A 37 6.66 -12.77 18.07
N ASP A 38 7.80 -12.08 17.87
CA ASP A 38 7.80 -10.70 17.39
C ASP A 38 7.34 -10.64 15.93
N ALA A 39 7.74 -11.63 15.11
CA ALA A 39 7.28 -11.77 13.75
C ALA A 39 5.76 -12.00 13.67
N ASP A 40 5.19 -12.83 14.55
CA ASP A 40 3.76 -13.06 14.60
C ASP A 40 2.97 -11.79 15.00
N GLN A 41 3.47 -10.99 15.95
CA GLN A 41 2.87 -9.69 16.30
C GLN A 41 2.96 -8.68 15.16
N PHE A 42 4.11 -8.62 14.50
CA PHE A 42 4.35 -7.77 13.35
C PHE A 42 3.42 -8.13 12.18
N LEU A 43 3.31 -9.42 11.84
CA LEU A 43 2.42 -9.92 10.79
C LEU A 43 0.94 -9.72 11.12
N THR A 44 0.57 -9.79 12.40
CA THR A 44 -0.79 -9.45 12.84
C THR A 44 -1.09 -7.99 12.51
N SER A 45 -0.14 -7.08 12.75
CA SER A 45 -0.30 -5.66 12.41
C SER A 45 -0.36 -5.43 10.89
N LEU A 46 0.46 -6.15 10.11
CA LEU A 46 0.45 -6.08 8.65
C LEU A 46 -0.82 -6.66 8.00
N SER A 47 -1.50 -7.59 8.66
CA SER A 47 -2.71 -8.25 8.13
C SER A 47 -3.85 -7.27 7.79
N HIS A 48 -3.81 -6.05 8.35
CA HIS A 48 -4.78 -5.00 8.09
C HIS A 48 -4.51 -4.22 6.79
N LEU A 49 -3.31 -4.32 6.20
CA LEU A 49 -2.98 -3.56 4.99
C LEU A 49 -3.80 -4.00 3.76
N PRO A 50 -3.91 -5.31 3.43
CA PRO A 50 -4.72 -5.74 2.29
C PRO A 50 -6.17 -5.22 2.31
N PRO A 51 -6.99 -5.39 3.38
CA PRO A 51 -8.37 -4.90 3.37
C PRO A 51 -8.47 -3.36 3.35
N VAL A 52 -7.47 -2.64 3.87
CA VAL A 52 -7.42 -1.17 3.76
C VAL A 52 -7.21 -0.74 2.30
N VAL A 53 -6.28 -1.39 1.60
CA VAL A 53 -6.03 -1.11 0.17
C VAL A 53 -7.27 -1.45 -0.68
N GLU A 54 -7.91 -2.58 -0.42
CA GLU A 54 -9.17 -2.97 -1.08
C GLU A 54 -10.27 -1.92 -0.88
N SER A 55 -10.48 -1.47 0.36
CA SER A 55 -11.44 -0.41 0.69
C SER A 55 -11.13 0.92 0.01
N LEU A 56 -9.85 1.28 -0.07
CA LEU A 56 -9.40 2.50 -0.74
C LEU A 56 -9.70 2.44 -2.24
N VAL A 57 -9.34 1.34 -2.90
CA VAL A 57 -9.63 1.11 -4.32
C VAL A 57 -11.14 1.18 -4.59
N ALA A 58 -11.96 0.51 -3.77
CA ALA A 58 -13.41 0.53 -3.89
C ALA A 58 -13.97 1.96 -3.72
N THR A 59 -13.41 2.73 -2.79
CA THR A 59 -13.78 4.13 -2.57
C THR A 59 -13.47 4.98 -3.80
N ILE A 60 -12.25 4.87 -4.36
CA ILE A 60 -11.87 5.60 -5.58
C ILE A 60 -12.82 5.25 -6.73
N ALA A 61 -13.16 3.98 -6.92
CA ALA A 61 -14.11 3.54 -7.92
C ALA A 61 -15.51 4.17 -7.71
N SER A 62 -16.01 4.17 -6.47
CA SER A 62 -17.33 4.75 -6.13
C SER A 62 -17.40 6.26 -6.39
N LYS A 63 -16.26 6.98 -6.27
CA LYS A 63 -16.17 8.44 -6.42
C LYS A 63 -15.86 8.90 -7.83
N ARG A 64 -15.65 7.99 -8.79
CA ARG A 64 -15.26 8.31 -10.16
C ARG A 64 -16.19 9.34 -10.83
N ASN A 65 -17.50 9.16 -10.72
CA ASN A 65 -18.49 10.06 -11.32
C ASN A 65 -18.63 11.38 -10.57
N GLU A 66 -18.17 11.45 -9.31
CA GLU A 66 -18.20 12.68 -8.51
C GLU A 66 -17.04 13.63 -8.85
N TYR A 67 -15.94 13.12 -9.42
CA TYR A 67 -14.73 13.88 -9.77
C TYR A 67 -14.24 13.57 -11.19
N PRO A 68 -15.05 13.83 -12.23
CA PRO A 68 -14.67 13.54 -13.63
C PRO A 68 -13.44 14.31 -14.11
N GLU A 69 -13.06 15.38 -13.42
CA GLU A 69 -11.86 16.17 -13.70
C GLU A 69 -10.55 15.47 -13.29
N VAL A 70 -10.60 14.42 -12.49
CA VAL A 70 -9.41 13.64 -12.10
C VAL A 70 -9.06 12.69 -13.24
N PRO A 71 -7.91 12.86 -13.92
CA PRO A 71 -7.54 11.99 -15.02
C PRO A 71 -7.33 10.54 -14.55
N ASN A 72 -7.76 9.56 -15.35
CA ASN A 72 -7.45 8.15 -15.10
C ASN A 72 -5.94 7.94 -14.89
N LEU A 73 -5.10 8.65 -15.66
CA LEU A 73 -3.64 8.63 -15.50
C LEU A 73 -3.19 9.02 -14.08
N THR A 74 -3.82 10.00 -13.44
CA THR A 74 -3.48 10.39 -12.07
C THR A 74 -3.83 9.29 -11.06
N ILE A 75 -4.96 8.61 -11.26
CA ILE A 75 -5.37 7.48 -10.41
C ILE A 75 -4.40 6.31 -10.58
N LEU A 76 -4.05 5.98 -11.83
CA LEU A 76 -3.06 4.93 -12.14
C LEU A 76 -1.69 5.22 -11.52
N LEU A 77 -1.19 6.44 -11.65
CA LEU A 77 0.09 6.83 -11.03
C LEU A 77 0.04 6.71 -9.51
N GLY A 78 -1.11 7.04 -8.91
CA GLY A 78 -1.36 6.83 -7.48
C GLY A 78 -1.27 5.35 -7.08
N MET A 79 -2.00 4.48 -7.79
CA MET A 79 -2.00 3.03 -7.53
C MET A 79 -0.60 2.42 -7.72
N ASN A 80 0.10 2.79 -8.79
CA ASN A 80 1.48 2.35 -9.04
C ASN A 80 2.44 2.82 -7.94
N GLY A 81 2.26 4.04 -7.43
CA GLY A 81 3.05 4.54 -6.31
C GLY A 81 2.87 3.74 -5.02
N VAL A 82 1.64 3.29 -4.74
CA VAL A 82 1.36 2.40 -3.59
C VAL A 82 1.99 1.02 -3.82
N ASP A 83 1.92 0.49 -5.04
CA ASP A 83 2.47 -0.84 -5.35
C ASP A 83 4.01 -0.89 -5.27
N ILE A 84 4.69 0.14 -5.78
CA ILE A 84 6.15 0.30 -5.59
C ILE A 84 6.50 0.28 -4.10
N ALA A 85 5.74 1.01 -3.28
CA ALA A 85 5.99 1.08 -1.86
C ALA A 85 5.71 -0.26 -1.15
N ASN A 86 4.72 -1.01 -1.62
CA ASN A 86 4.43 -2.39 -1.17
C ASN A 86 5.60 -3.34 -1.47
N ASN A 87 6.16 -3.27 -2.67
CA ASN A 87 7.35 -4.05 -3.06
C ASN A 87 8.55 -3.72 -2.17
N GLU A 88 8.85 -2.43 -1.96
CA GLU A 88 9.96 -2.01 -1.10
C GLU A 88 9.79 -2.43 0.37
N MET A 89 8.56 -2.33 0.90
CA MET A 89 8.25 -2.81 2.26
C MET A 89 8.49 -4.31 2.37
N HIS A 90 7.99 -5.09 1.40
CA HIS A 90 8.16 -6.53 1.39
C HIS A 90 9.63 -6.95 1.34
N ASP A 91 10.44 -6.32 0.48
CA ASP A 91 11.88 -6.56 0.39
C ASP A 91 12.60 -6.31 1.72
N CYS A 92 12.21 -5.27 2.45
CA CYS A 92 12.80 -4.96 3.74
C CYS A 92 12.31 -5.88 4.86
N PHE A 93 11.02 -6.20 4.90
CA PHE A 93 10.45 -7.08 5.91
C PHE A 93 10.99 -8.50 5.81
N THR A 94 11.26 -8.98 4.60
CA THR A 94 11.84 -10.31 4.37
C THR A 94 13.25 -10.47 4.95
N LYS A 95 14.00 -9.37 5.16
CA LYS A 95 15.36 -9.42 5.71
C LYS A 95 15.42 -9.76 7.20
N PHE A 96 14.41 -9.34 7.97
CA PHE A 96 14.38 -9.56 9.41
C PHE A 96 13.27 -10.53 9.85
N THR A 97 12.34 -10.89 8.97
CA THR A 97 11.32 -11.89 9.26
C THR A 97 11.92 -13.31 9.18
N PRO A 98 11.64 -14.20 10.16
CA PRO A 98 12.03 -15.60 10.07
C PRO A 98 11.46 -16.29 8.83
N ALA A 99 12.25 -17.18 8.22
CA ALA A 99 11.86 -17.91 7.01
C ALA A 99 10.55 -18.71 7.18
N SER A 100 10.25 -19.16 8.41
CA SER A 100 9.00 -19.84 8.80
C SER A 100 7.73 -19.00 8.58
N ARG A 101 7.88 -17.69 8.32
CA ARG A 101 6.78 -16.73 8.12
C ARG A 101 6.82 -15.98 6.79
N ASN A 102 7.84 -16.21 5.96
CA ASN A 102 7.96 -15.56 4.66
C ASN A 102 6.75 -15.83 3.75
N SER A 103 6.12 -17.00 3.84
CA SER A 103 4.91 -17.30 3.06
C SER A 103 3.73 -16.42 3.45
N THR A 104 3.56 -16.09 4.73
CA THR A 104 2.49 -15.20 5.21
C THR A 104 2.76 -13.76 4.78
N LEU A 105 4.02 -13.31 4.92
CA LEU A 105 4.44 -12.00 4.45
C LEU A 105 4.23 -11.85 2.93
N GLN A 106 4.59 -12.87 2.15
CA GLN A 106 4.36 -12.94 0.72
C GLN A 106 2.87 -12.88 0.39
N ALA A 107 2.04 -13.64 1.10
CA ALA A 107 0.59 -13.63 0.87
C ALA A 107 -0.02 -12.23 1.05
N TYR A 108 0.40 -11.48 2.08
CA TYR A 108 -0.09 -10.11 2.27
C TYR A 108 0.40 -9.16 1.18
N HIS A 109 1.67 -9.27 0.79
CA HIS A 109 2.23 -8.52 -0.33
C HIS A 109 1.45 -8.76 -1.63
N ASP A 110 1.22 -10.03 -1.97
CA ASP A 110 0.56 -10.44 -3.21
C ASP A 110 -0.90 -10.00 -3.26
N LEU A 111 -1.60 -10.02 -2.12
CA LEU A 111 -2.97 -9.50 -2.01
C LEU A 111 -3.02 -8.00 -2.32
N VAL A 112 -2.11 -7.21 -1.77
CA VAL A 112 -2.03 -5.77 -2.05
C VAL A 112 -1.72 -5.53 -3.53
N HIS A 113 -0.69 -6.20 -4.06
CA HIS A 113 -0.26 -6.08 -5.45
C HIS A 113 -1.41 -6.43 -6.41
N THR A 114 -2.04 -7.58 -6.22
CA THR A 114 -3.14 -8.07 -7.06
C THR A 114 -4.35 -7.13 -7.01
N THR A 115 -4.65 -6.57 -5.84
CA THR A 115 -5.76 -5.62 -5.66
C THR A 115 -5.53 -4.34 -6.47
N LEU A 116 -4.33 -3.77 -6.38
CA LEU A 116 -3.96 -2.56 -7.12
C LEU A 116 -3.90 -2.82 -8.63
N TYR A 117 -3.31 -3.94 -9.04
CA TYR A 117 -3.22 -4.33 -10.43
C TYR A 117 -4.61 -4.53 -11.06
N SER A 118 -5.49 -5.29 -10.40
CA SER A 118 -6.86 -5.52 -10.87
C SER A 118 -7.69 -4.23 -10.89
N ALA A 119 -7.42 -3.30 -9.98
CA ALA A 119 -8.07 -2.00 -9.97
C ALA A 119 -7.68 -1.16 -11.18
N ALA A 120 -6.39 -1.16 -11.54
CA ALA A 120 -5.82 -0.36 -12.61
C ALA A 120 -6.48 -0.64 -13.98
N ASP A 121 -6.90 -1.87 -14.24
CA ASP A 121 -7.61 -2.26 -15.47
C ASP A 121 -8.92 -1.46 -15.70
N ASN A 122 -9.51 -0.86 -14.66
CA ASN A 122 -10.71 -0.05 -14.76
C ASN A 122 -10.45 1.41 -15.19
N TYR A 123 -9.19 1.81 -15.33
CA TYR A 123 -8.75 3.18 -15.59
C TYR A 123 -7.88 3.27 -16.86
N PRO A 124 -8.45 3.08 -18.07
CA PRO A 124 -7.69 3.18 -19.31
C PRO A 124 -7.13 4.60 -19.53
N VAL A 125 -5.92 4.66 -20.10
CA VAL A 125 -5.24 5.91 -20.53
C VAL A 125 -5.70 6.30 -21.92
#